data_AF-A0A7S0E559-F1
#
_entry.id   AF-A0A7S0E559-F1
#
_cell.length_a   1.000
_cell.length_b   1.000
_cell.length_c   1.000
_cell.angle_alpha   90.00
_cell.angle_beta   90.00
_cell.angle_gamma   90.00
#
_symmetry.space_group_name_H-M   'P 1'
#
loop_
_entity.id
_entity.type
_entity.pdbx_description
1 polymer ?
#
loop_
_entity_poly.entity_id
_entity_poly.type
_entity_poly.pdbx_seq_one_letter_code
_entity_poly.pdbx_strand_id
1 'polypeptide(L)'
;IPLRMQITVSKGARGDGVAVFSRDGLNFRFSEQGVAVFSRIFVSIISIYDIVFNTSIGNVSFTATYSGLIVTGSERYLTISNNFPTSNTYTSLVPFQVQPSIVVTDERGTVVESSELFVEASALDGTSQSIQALTGSSRMQFVKGVLRFTDLSIGGAGVGYKVRFQAGLLSVTTATTFDVIPGEAATLEVFRQPAPNWTAGDFAYPNPRIRVVDHYSNVIVQSVIVATRIRPVDSIAGSLNASVFSSNISQAQYADQ
;
A
#
# COMPACT_ATOMS: atom_id res chain seq x y z
N ILE A 1 -49.91 -9.48 38.18
CA ILE A 1 -49.09 -10.68 37.90
C ILE A 1 -47.71 -10.20 37.48
N PRO A 2 -46.61 -10.57 38.14
CA PRO A 2 -45.28 -10.12 37.73
C PRO A 2 -44.94 -10.73 36.36
N LEU A 3 -44.56 -9.88 35.41
CA LEU A 3 -43.98 -10.32 34.13
C LEU A 3 -42.66 -11.03 34.42
N ARG A 4 -42.51 -12.27 33.95
CA ARG A 4 -41.23 -12.98 33.96
C ARG A 4 -40.70 -12.98 32.53
N MET A 5 -39.57 -12.31 32.33
CA MET A 5 -38.87 -12.24 31.05
C MET A 5 -37.55 -13.00 31.13
N GLN A 6 -37.28 -13.87 30.16
CA GLN A 6 -36.07 -14.68 30.04
C GLN A 6 -35.48 -14.49 28.65
N ILE A 7 -34.21 -14.09 28.57
CA ILE A 7 -33.53 -13.89 27.29
C ILE A 7 -32.59 -15.07 27.06
N THR A 8 -32.57 -15.59 25.85
CA THR A 8 -31.65 -16.65 25.46
C THR A 8 -31.01 -16.23 24.15
N VAL A 9 -29.68 -16.15 24.14
CA VAL A 9 -28.93 -15.97 22.90
C VAL A 9 -28.57 -17.36 22.42
N SER A 10 -29.21 -17.80 21.35
CA SER A 10 -28.91 -19.09 20.73
C SER A 10 -27.99 -18.85 19.54
N LYS A 11 -26.89 -19.61 19.47
CA LYS A 11 -26.02 -19.59 18.30
C LYS A 11 -26.79 -20.18 17.10
N GLY A 12 -26.72 -19.52 15.95
CA GLY A 12 -27.20 -20.11 14.69
C GLY A 12 -26.51 -21.44 14.40
N ALA A 13 -27.10 -22.29 13.57
CA ALA A 13 -26.87 -23.74 13.43
C ALA A 13 -25.43 -24.29 13.17
N ARG A 14 -24.34 -23.55 13.41
CA ARG A 14 -22.95 -23.99 13.16
C ARG A 14 -21.97 -23.62 14.29
N GLY A 15 -21.81 -24.50 15.29
CA GLY A 15 -20.57 -24.68 16.07
C GLY A 15 -20.70 -24.59 17.62
N ASP A 16 -19.87 -25.35 18.32
CA ASP A 16 -19.95 -25.63 19.78
C ASP A 16 -19.36 -24.53 20.69
N GLY A 17 -20.07 -23.41 20.90
CA GLY A 17 -19.61 -22.34 21.79
C GLY A 17 -20.71 -21.80 22.71
N VAL A 18 -20.44 -21.78 24.03
CA VAL A 18 -21.33 -21.19 25.05
C VAL A 18 -21.26 -19.67 24.95
N ALA A 19 -22.39 -19.02 24.65
CA ALA A 19 -22.52 -17.57 24.78
C ALA A 19 -22.57 -17.22 26.27
N VAL A 20 -21.45 -16.77 26.84
CA VAL A 20 -21.40 -16.30 28.23
C VAL A 20 -21.95 -14.88 28.25
N PHE A 21 -23.14 -14.70 28.81
CA PHE A 21 -23.67 -13.38 29.12
C PHE A 21 -22.64 -12.65 30.00
N SER A 22 -22.26 -11.43 29.59
CA SER A 22 -21.55 -10.38 30.33
C SER A 22 -20.87 -10.84 31.63
N ARG A 23 -19.55 -10.60 31.74
CA ARG A 23 -18.79 -10.78 33.00
C ARG A 23 -19.44 -10.05 34.21
N ASP A 24 -20.31 -9.07 33.95
CA ASP A 24 -21.03 -8.23 34.92
C ASP A 24 -22.58 -8.39 34.91
N GLY A 25 -23.15 -9.37 34.18
CA GLY A 25 -24.60 -9.55 34.03
C GLY A 25 -25.28 -8.68 32.95
N LEU A 26 -26.52 -9.05 32.58
CA LEU A 26 -27.37 -8.38 31.58
C LEU A 26 -28.35 -7.43 32.27
N ASN A 27 -28.40 -6.17 31.83
CA ASN A 27 -29.31 -5.16 32.39
C ASN A 27 -30.52 -4.98 31.48
N PHE A 28 -31.72 -5.00 32.06
CA PHE A 28 -32.95 -4.64 31.35
C PHE A 28 -33.80 -3.64 32.16
N ARG A 29 -34.51 -2.76 31.46
CA ARG A 29 -35.49 -1.83 32.04
C ARG A 29 -36.67 -1.64 31.10
N PHE A 30 -37.84 -1.34 31.65
CA PHE A 30 -38.97 -0.86 30.85
C PHE A 30 -38.96 0.66 30.82
N SER A 31 -39.20 1.25 29.66
CA SER A 31 -39.55 2.68 29.55
C SER A 31 -41.00 2.91 29.98
N GLU A 32 -41.35 4.15 30.27
CA GLU A 32 -42.74 4.56 30.56
C GLU A 32 -43.71 4.29 29.39
N GLN A 33 -43.18 4.09 28.18
CA GLN A 33 -43.94 3.73 26.98
C GLN A 33 -44.05 2.21 26.76
N GLY A 34 -43.61 1.38 27.71
CA GLY A 34 -43.71 -0.08 27.61
C GLY A 34 -42.64 -0.75 26.75
N VAL A 35 -41.62 -0.02 26.30
CA VAL A 35 -40.47 -0.59 25.56
C VAL A 35 -39.45 -1.18 26.54
N ALA A 36 -39.10 -2.46 26.37
CA ALA A 36 -37.99 -3.08 27.08
C ALA A 36 -36.66 -2.69 26.43
N VAL A 37 -35.74 -2.15 27.23
CA VAL A 37 -34.39 -1.75 26.80
C VAL A 37 -33.37 -2.67 27.46
N PHE A 38 -32.54 -3.31 26.63
CA PHE A 38 -31.46 -4.19 27.06
C PHE A 38 -30.12 -3.50 26.90
N SER A 39 -29.19 -3.76 27.82
CA SER A 39 -27.82 -3.24 27.76
C SER A 39 -26.84 -4.28 28.29
N ARG A 40 -25.56 -4.14 27.92
CA ARG A 40 -24.47 -5.07 28.28
C ARG A 40 -24.65 -6.47 27.67
N ILE A 41 -25.17 -6.56 26.44
CA ILE A 41 -25.09 -7.81 25.66
C ILE A 41 -23.63 -7.97 25.20
N PHE A 42 -23.02 -9.11 25.53
CA PHE A 42 -21.64 -9.43 25.18
C PHE A 42 -21.58 -10.82 24.54
N VAL A 43 -20.85 -10.93 23.44
CA VAL A 43 -20.60 -12.19 22.72
C VAL A 43 -19.12 -12.27 22.40
N SER A 44 -18.47 -13.35 22.82
CA SER A 44 -17.00 -13.49 22.76
C SER A 44 -16.48 -14.21 21.50
N ILE A 45 -17.39 -14.75 20.69
CA ILE A 45 -17.09 -15.56 19.52
C ILE A 45 -17.62 -14.84 18.27
N ILE A 46 -16.78 -14.78 17.24
CA ILE A 46 -17.13 -14.24 15.92
C ILE A 46 -18.08 -15.24 15.24
N SER A 47 -19.29 -14.82 14.95
CA SER A 47 -20.30 -15.61 14.25
C SER A 47 -21.52 -14.74 13.94
N ILE A 48 -22.46 -15.31 13.19
CA ILE A 48 -23.81 -14.80 13.11
C ILE A 48 -24.64 -15.43 14.24
N TYR A 49 -25.45 -14.61 14.89
CA TYR A 49 -26.28 -14.98 16.04
C TYR A 49 -27.74 -14.60 15.81
N ASP A 50 -28.61 -15.38 16.44
CA ASP A 50 -29.99 -14.99 16.68
C ASP A 50 -30.13 -14.60 18.15
N ILE A 51 -30.71 -13.43 18.42
CA ILE A 51 -31.09 -13.05 19.78
C ILE A 51 -32.57 -13.40 19.95
N VAL A 52 -32.85 -14.31 20.88
CA VAL A 52 -34.21 -14.73 21.19
C VAL A 52 -34.65 -14.11 22.51
N PHE A 53 -35.72 -13.33 22.47
CA PHE A 53 -36.37 -12.73 23.61
C PHE A 53 -37.61 -13.55 23.96
N ASN A 54 -37.67 -14.10 25.18
CA ASN A 54 -38.85 -14.81 25.68
C ASN A 54 -39.47 -14.06 26.86
N THR A 55 -40.79 -13.97 26.92
CA THR A 55 -41.53 -13.41 28.05
C THR A 55 -42.78 -14.22 28.33
N SER A 56 -43.34 -14.11 29.54
CA SER A 56 -44.57 -14.79 29.91
C SER A 56 -45.48 -13.90 30.76
N ILE A 57 -46.79 -14.07 30.55
CA ILE A 57 -47.86 -13.46 31.34
C ILE A 57 -48.81 -14.58 31.76
N GLY A 58 -48.81 -14.93 33.05
CA GLY A 58 -49.51 -16.12 33.52
C GLY A 58 -48.92 -17.39 32.90
N ASN A 59 -49.75 -18.18 32.22
CA ASN A 59 -49.35 -19.42 31.56
C ASN A 59 -49.07 -19.25 30.05
N VAL A 60 -49.12 -18.01 29.54
CA VAL A 60 -48.88 -17.71 28.12
C VAL A 60 -47.45 -17.21 27.93
N SER A 61 -46.73 -17.81 26.99
CA SER A 61 -45.38 -17.41 26.60
C SER A 61 -45.38 -16.71 25.26
N PHE A 62 -44.53 -15.70 25.12
CA PHE A 62 -44.32 -14.95 23.90
C PHE A 62 -42.82 -14.98 23.55
N THR A 63 -42.52 -15.09 22.27
CA THR A 63 -41.14 -15.12 21.76
C THR A 63 -41.00 -14.11 20.63
N ALA A 64 -39.91 -13.36 20.65
CA ALA A 64 -39.46 -12.53 19.54
C ALA A 64 -38.01 -12.87 19.22
N THR A 65 -37.67 -12.97 17.94
CA THR A 65 -36.30 -13.29 17.50
C THR A 65 -35.77 -12.16 16.64
N TYR A 66 -34.58 -11.68 16.98
CA TYR A 66 -33.76 -10.87 16.08
C TYR A 66 -32.74 -11.79 15.42
N SER A 67 -32.93 -12.10 14.14
CA SER A 67 -32.02 -12.96 13.40
C SER A 67 -30.97 -12.17 12.63
N GLY A 68 -29.76 -12.73 12.51
CA GLY A 68 -28.71 -12.17 11.67
C GLY A 68 -27.80 -11.14 12.34
N LEU A 69 -27.67 -11.15 13.68
CA LEU A 69 -26.65 -10.34 14.35
C LEU A 69 -25.26 -10.84 13.95
N ILE A 70 -24.51 -10.02 13.22
CA ILE A 70 -23.12 -10.32 12.86
C ILE A 70 -22.21 -9.80 13.98
N VAL A 71 -21.52 -10.70 14.67
CA VAL A 71 -20.45 -10.37 15.63
C VAL A 71 -19.12 -10.57 14.92
N THR A 72 -18.36 -9.49 14.78
CA THR A 72 -17.08 -9.46 14.07
C THR A 72 -15.91 -9.27 15.03
N GLY A 73 -14.70 -9.61 14.58
CA GLY A 73 -13.47 -9.26 15.29
C GLY A 73 -13.21 -7.77 15.21
N SER A 74 -12.47 -7.24 16.19
CA SER A 74 -11.95 -5.87 16.15
C SER A 74 -10.59 -5.87 15.43
N GLU A 75 -10.40 -4.99 14.45
CA GLU A 75 -9.13 -4.89 13.74
C GLU A 75 -8.00 -4.46 14.68
N ARG A 76 -6.92 -5.24 14.74
CA ARG A 76 -5.81 -5.00 15.67
C ARG A 76 -4.43 -4.97 15.03
N TYR A 77 -4.18 -5.81 14.03
CA TYR A 77 -2.88 -5.91 13.38
C TYR A 77 -3.00 -5.97 11.87
N LEU A 78 -2.00 -5.44 11.18
CA LEU A 78 -1.76 -5.72 9.76
C LEU A 78 -0.57 -6.67 9.64
N THR A 79 -0.71 -7.67 8.78
CA THR A 79 0.36 -8.62 8.47
C THR A 79 0.60 -8.68 6.97
N ILE A 80 1.86 -8.62 6.56
CA ILE A 80 2.26 -8.98 5.19
C ILE A 80 2.27 -10.50 5.12
N SER A 81 1.31 -11.07 4.42
CA SER A 81 0.99 -12.51 4.43
C SER A 81 1.77 -13.34 3.41
N ASN A 82 2.52 -12.68 2.54
CA ASN A 82 3.41 -13.34 1.58
C ASN A 82 4.86 -12.92 1.81
N ASN A 83 5.79 -13.68 1.23
CA ASN A 83 7.22 -13.41 1.33
C ASN A 83 7.64 -12.23 0.43
N PHE A 84 7.13 -11.04 0.67
CA PHE A 84 7.51 -9.80 -0.02
C PHE A 84 8.33 -8.90 0.91
N PRO A 85 9.41 -8.24 0.43
CA PRO A 85 10.04 -8.36 -0.90
C PRO A 85 10.77 -9.70 -1.10
N THR A 86 10.83 -10.19 -2.34
CA THR A 86 11.56 -11.43 -2.71
C THR A 86 12.97 -11.20 -3.26
N SER A 87 13.29 -9.97 -3.66
CA SER A 87 14.59 -9.57 -4.22
C SER A 87 15.14 -8.37 -3.46
N ASN A 88 16.47 -8.27 -3.41
CA ASN A 88 17.18 -7.09 -2.90
C ASN A 88 17.34 -6.01 -3.96
N THR A 89 17.00 -6.26 -5.22
CA THR A 89 17.08 -5.29 -6.30
C THR A 89 15.91 -5.45 -7.26
N TYR A 90 15.26 -4.33 -7.60
CA TYR A 90 14.21 -4.23 -8.61
C TYR A 90 14.59 -3.19 -9.66
N THR A 91 13.97 -3.29 -10.83
CA THR A 91 14.10 -2.30 -11.90
C THR A 91 12.95 -1.30 -11.82
N SER A 92 13.25 -0.02 -12.03
CA SER A 92 12.26 1.05 -12.06
C SER A 92 11.07 0.72 -12.97
N LEU A 93 9.86 1.04 -12.50
CA LEU A 93 8.58 0.87 -13.20
C LEU A 93 8.22 -0.57 -13.59
N VAL A 94 9.00 -1.57 -13.16
CA VAL A 94 8.66 -2.99 -13.32
C VAL A 94 7.87 -3.43 -12.09
N PRO A 95 6.64 -3.95 -12.23
CA PRO A 95 5.87 -4.53 -11.12
C PRO A 95 6.67 -5.57 -10.36
N PHE A 96 6.53 -5.58 -9.04
CA PHE A 96 7.13 -6.59 -8.20
C PHE A 96 6.70 -8.00 -8.64
N GLN A 97 7.66 -8.91 -8.81
CA GLN A 97 7.40 -10.29 -9.24
C GLN A 97 6.43 -11.02 -8.32
N VAL A 98 6.60 -10.82 -7.01
CA VAL A 98 5.61 -11.20 -6.00
C VAL A 98 4.97 -9.93 -5.47
N GLN A 99 3.67 -9.79 -5.68
CA GLN A 99 2.92 -8.61 -5.24
C GLN A 99 2.50 -8.73 -3.77
N PRO A 100 2.63 -7.69 -2.94
CA PRO A 100 2.31 -7.75 -1.51
C PRO A 100 0.85 -8.19 -1.26
N SER A 101 0.65 -9.00 -0.24
CA SER A 101 -0.69 -9.36 0.26
C SER A 101 -0.82 -9.00 1.73
N ILE A 102 -1.77 -8.13 2.07
CA ILE A 102 -1.99 -7.65 3.42
C ILE A 102 -3.19 -8.36 4.01
N VAL A 103 -3.09 -8.75 5.28
CA VAL A 103 -4.18 -9.36 6.05
C VAL A 103 -4.39 -8.53 7.31
N VAL A 104 -5.65 -8.26 7.63
CA VAL A 104 -6.05 -7.63 8.89
C VAL A 104 -6.52 -8.69 9.87
N THR A 105 -5.96 -8.67 11.08
CA THR A 105 -6.26 -9.65 12.13
C THR A 105 -6.65 -8.98 13.44
N ASP A 106 -7.36 -9.73 14.28
CA ASP A 106 -7.72 -9.34 15.63
C ASP A 106 -6.60 -9.63 16.65
N GLU A 107 -6.86 -9.37 17.94
CA GLU A 107 -5.91 -9.61 19.03
C GLU A 107 -5.45 -11.08 19.16
N ARG A 108 -6.21 -12.02 18.60
CA ARG A 108 -5.98 -13.47 18.65
C ARG A 108 -5.30 -13.98 17.37
N GLY A 109 -5.04 -13.10 16.41
CA GLY A 109 -4.48 -13.45 15.10
C GLY A 109 -5.52 -13.99 14.10
N THR A 110 -6.82 -13.88 14.39
CA THR A 110 -7.89 -14.31 13.48
C THR A 110 -8.16 -13.24 12.44
N VAL A 111 -8.41 -13.62 11.19
CA VAL A 111 -8.73 -12.67 10.10
C VAL A 111 -10.06 -11.98 10.35
N VAL A 112 -10.08 -10.65 10.25
CA VAL A 112 -11.31 -9.85 10.36
C VAL A 112 -11.95 -9.71 8.98
N GLU A 113 -12.78 -10.68 8.60
CA GLU A 113 -13.37 -10.74 7.25
C GLU A 113 -14.29 -9.57 6.91
N SER A 114 -14.89 -8.95 7.93
CA SER A 114 -15.81 -7.82 7.79
C SER A 114 -15.12 -6.47 7.65
N SER A 115 -13.78 -6.43 7.60
CA SER A 115 -13.07 -5.16 7.59
C SER A 115 -13.34 -4.38 6.31
N GLU A 116 -13.73 -3.11 6.47
CA GLU A 116 -13.98 -2.18 5.37
C GLU A 116 -12.83 -1.18 5.16
N LEU A 117 -11.73 -1.35 5.90
CA LEU A 117 -10.58 -0.45 5.84
C LEU A 117 -9.94 -0.43 4.45
N PHE A 118 -9.44 0.75 4.08
CA PHE A 118 -8.56 0.93 2.93
C PHE A 118 -7.11 0.84 3.40
N VAL A 119 -6.30 0.10 2.64
CA VAL A 119 -4.84 0.07 2.81
C VAL A 119 -4.22 1.06 1.84
N GLU A 120 -3.39 1.93 2.36
CA GLU A 120 -2.52 2.84 1.62
C GLU A 120 -1.08 2.35 1.72
N ALA A 121 -0.49 2.03 0.56
CA ALA A 121 0.90 1.67 0.41
C ALA A 121 1.75 2.91 0.15
N SER A 122 2.88 3.01 0.84
CA SER A 122 3.87 4.07 0.65
C SER A 122 5.27 3.47 0.63
N ALA A 123 6.12 4.00 -0.24
CA ALA A 123 7.54 3.68 -0.22
C ALA A 123 8.25 4.55 0.83
N LEU A 124 9.28 3.99 1.46
CA LEU A 124 10.13 4.67 2.42
C LEU A 124 11.57 4.65 1.91
N ASP A 125 12.30 5.75 2.11
CA ASP A 125 13.76 5.67 2.13
C ASP A 125 14.20 4.84 3.33
N GLY A 126 15.39 4.23 3.31
CA GLY A 126 15.86 3.36 4.41
C GLY A 126 15.91 3.99 5.80
N THR A 127 15.55 5.28 5.94
CA THR A 127 15.46 6.05 7.18
C THR A 127 14.01 6.30 7.64
N SER A 128 13.04 5.64 7.04
CA SER A 128 11.59 5.72 7.34
C SER A 128 10.88 6.99 6.87
N GLN A 129 11.52 7.81 6.02
CA GLN A 129 10.84 8.93 5.37
C GLN A 129 10.05 8.44 4.16
N SER A 130 8.82 8.91 4.01
CA SER A 130 8.02 8.56 2.84
C SER A 130 8.58 9.20 1.59
N ILE A 131 8.74 8.41 0.54
CA ILE A 131 9.17 8.87 -0.78
C ILE A 131 8.01 8.72 -1.76
N GLN A 132 7.84 9.73 -2.61
CA GLN A 132 6.88 9.72 -3.72
C GLN A 132 7.47 8.96 -4.90
N ALA A 133 7.63 7.65 -4.73
CA ALA A 133 8.24 6.76 -5.71
C ALA A 133 7.40 5.52 -6.03
N LEU A 134 6.36 5.21 -5.23
CA LEU A 134 5.49 4.06 -5.46
C LEU A 134 4.57 4.34 -6.65
N THR A 135 4.43 3.37 -7.54
CA THR A 135 3.50 3.46 -8.69
C THR A 135 2.59 2.23 -8.73
N GLY A 136 1.53 2.29 -9.56
CA GLY A 136 0.44 1.31 -9.57
C GLY A 136 -0.66 1.66 -8.56
N SER A 137 -1.51 0.68 -8.25
CA SER A 137 -2.67 0.84 -7.37
C SER A 137 -2.25 0.82 -5.90
N SER A 138 -1.83 1.97 -5.38
CA SER A 138 -1.32 2.11 -4.00
C SER A 138 -2.40 2.18 -2.91
N ARG A 139 -3.67 2.36 -3.28
CA ARG A 139 -4.80 2.42 -2.34
C ARG A 139 -5.89 1.44 -2.73
N MET A 140 -6.14 0.44 -1.91
CA MET A 140 -7.16 -0.58 -2.16
C MET A 140 -7.90 -0.96 -0.87
N GLN A 141 -9.08 -1.55 -1.00
CA GLN A 141 -9.91 -1.98 0.13
C GLN A 141 -9.70 -3.46 0.44
N PHE A 142 -9.81 -3.85 1.72
CA PHE A 142 -9.88 -5.26 2.08
C PHE A 142 -11.08 -5.97 1.47
N VAL A 143 -10.90 -7.23 1.09
CA VAL A 143 -11.97 -8.15 0.69
C VAL A 143 -11.85 -9.40 1.53
N LYS A 144 -12.83 -9.63 2.41
CA LYS A 144 -12.79 -10.74 3.38
C LYS A 144 -11.51 -10.71 4.24
N GLY A 145 -11.11 -9.53 4.69
CA GLY A 145 -9.94 -9.32 5.56
C GLY A 145 -8.59 -9.54 4.87
N VAL A 146 -8.57 -9.75 3.54
CA VAL A 146 -7.36 -9.92 2.74
C VAL A 146 -7.35 -8.93 1.58
N LEU A 147 -6.19 -8.32 1.33
CA LEU A 147 -5.96 -7.41 0.22
C LEU A 147 -4.75 -7.88 -0.57
N ARG A 148 -4.86 -7.96 -1.89
CA ARG A 148 -3.79 -8.39 -2.79
C ARG A 148 -3.50 -7.32 -3.82
N PHE A 149 -2.31 -6.74 -3.75
CA PHE A 149 -1.80 -5.86 -4.81
C PHE A 149 -1.52 -6.67 -6.09
N THR A 150 -1.55 -6.01 -7.24
CA THR A 150 -1.34 -6.67 -8.54
C THR A 150 -0.33 -5.96 -9.43
N ASP A 151 -0.08 -4.67 -9.18
CA ASP A 151 0.67 -3.78 -10.07
C ASP A 151 1.63 -2.85 -9.30
N LEU A 152 1.86 -3.07 -8.01
CA LEU A 152 2.79 -2.24 -7.25
C LEU A 152 4.20 -2.35 -7.83
N SER A 153 4.80 -1.20 -8.04
CA SER A 153 6.20 -1.04 -8.42
C SER A 153 6.77 0.24 -7.81
N ILE A 154 8.07 0.47 -8.02
CA ILE A 154 8.73 1.71 -7.63
C ILE A 154 9.31 2.36 -8.90
N GLY A 155 9.03 3.64 -9.09
CA GLY A 155 9.60 4.44 -10.16
C GLY A 155 10.98 4.99 -9.80
N GLY A 156 11.16 5.56 -8.61
CA GLY A 156 12.42 6.19 -8.22
C GLY A 156 13.56 5.19 -8.01
N ALA A 157 14.71 5.41 -8.63
CA ALA A 157 15.93 4.66 -8.33
C ALA A 157 16.51 5.12 -6.99
N GLY A 158 16.99 4.16 -6.20
CA GLY A 158 17.50 4.42 -4.86
C GLY A 158 17.87 3.13 -4.12
N VAL A 159 18.38 3.30 -2.90
CA VAL A 159 18.89 2.18 -2.09
C VAL A 159 18.17 2.10 -0.75
N GLY A 160 18.05 0.89 -0.23
CA GLY A 160 17.55 0.63 1.11
C GLY A 160 16.05 0.86 1.31
N TYR A 161 15.25 0.84 0.24
CA TYR A 161 13.82 1.10 0.30
C TYR A 161 13.05 0.06 1.11
N LYS A 162 11.95 0.51 1.70
CA LYS A 162 10.92 -0.32 2.33
C LYS A 162 9.54 0.08 1.83
N VAL A 163 8.56 -0.80 2.00
CA VAL A 163 7.15 -0.46 1.75
C VAL A 163 6.38 -0.52 3.06
N ARG A 164 5.65 0.56 3.37
CA ARG A 164 4.73 0.63 4.50
C ARG A 164 3.30 0.57 3.99
N PHE A 165 2.50 -0.26 4.64
CA PHE A 165 1.07 -0.38 4.42
C PHE A 165 0.36 0.18 5.65
N GLN A 166 -0.55 1.11 5.45
CA GLN A 166 -1.32 1.76 6.51
C GLN A 166 -2.82 1.58 6.25
N ALA A 167 -3.57 1.22 7.29
CA ALA A 167 -5.03 1.12 7.24
C ALA A 167 -5.62 1.73 8.51
N GLY A 168 -6.18 2.93 8.40
CA GLY A 168 -6.59 3.72 9.56
C GLY A 168 -5.41 3.99 10.50
N LEU A 169 -5.51 3.51 11.74
CA LEU A 169 -4.45 3.62 12.75
C LEU A 169 -3.46 2.44 12.75
N LEU A 170 -3.71 1.42 11.93
CA LEU A 170 -2.84 0.24 11.84
C LEU A 170 -1.79 0.45 10.76
N SER A 171 -0.58 -0.06 10.99
CA SER A 171 0.46 -0.07 9.96
C SER A 171 1.37 -1.29 10.07
N VAL A 172 1.94 -1.70 8.95
CA VAL A 172 3.00 -2.70 8.86
C VAL A 172 4.00 -2.26 7.80
N THR A 173 5.29 -2.46 8.07
CA THR A 173 6.38 -2.13 7.13
C THR A 173 7.14 -3.40 6.79
N THR A 174 7.63 -3.52 5.56
CA THR A 174 8.48 -4.64 5.14
C THR A 174 9.69 -4.79 6.06
N ALA A 175 10.02 -6.04 6.42
CA ALA A 175 11.14 -6.32 7.31
C ALA A 175 12.49 -6.05 6.63
N THR A 176 12.64 -6.54 5.40
CA THR A 176 13.84 -6.37 4.58
C THR A 176 13.78 -5.10 3.74
N THR A 177 14.97 -4.62 3.37
CA THR A 177 15.16 -3.52 2.44
C THR A 177 15.45 -4.05 1.03
N PHE A 178 15.20 -3.22 0.02
CA PHE A 178 15.59 -3.50 -1.36
C PHE A 178 16.04 -2.22 -2.06
N ASP A 179 16.78 -2.38 -3.14
CA ASP A 179 17.23 -1.30 -4.00
C ASP A 179 16.40 -1.25 -5.28
N VAL A 180 16.37 -0.09 -5.91
CA VAL A 180 15.76 0.13 -7.22
C VAL A 180 16.79 0.73 -8.14
N ILE A 181 17.07 0.04 -9.25
CA ILE A 181 17.94 0.52 -10.31
C ILE A 181 17.13 1.22 -11.41
N PRO A 182 17.74 2.13 -12.18
CA PRO A 182 17.11 2.72 -13.35
C PRO A 182 16.55 1.65 -14.30
N GLY A 183 15.43 1.99 -14.93
CA GLY A 183 14.80 1.19 -15.98
C GLY A 183 15.45 1.38 -17.34
N GLU A 184 14.70 1.05 -18.39
CA GLU A 184 15.15 1.26 -19.77
C GLU A 184 15.37 2.75 -20.07
N ALA A 185 16.43 3.03 -20.84
CA ALA A 185 16.72 4.37 -21.30
C ALA A 185 15.57 4.93 -22.15
N ALA A 186 15.12 6.13 -21.79
CA ALA A 186 13.97 6.76 -22.43
C ALA A 186 14.35 8.07 -23.12
N THR A 187 15.14 8.91 -22.43
CA THR A 187 15.45 10.26 -22.91
C THR A 187 16.89 10.67 -22.62
N LEU A 188 17.36 11.63 -23.43
CA LEU A 188 18.58 12.38 -23.18
C LEU A 188 18.20 13.73 -22.60
N GLU A 189 18.79 14.08 -21.46
CA GLU A 189 18.59 15.37 -20.83
C GLU A 189 19.89 16.18 -20.86
N VAL A 190 19.79 17.44 -21.27
CA VAL A 190 20.90 18.40 -21.15
C VAL A 190 20.98 18.85 -19.69
N PHE A 191 21.96 18.31 -18.97
CA PHE A 191 22.24 18.62 -17.57
C PHE A 191 22.97 19.96 -17.40
N ARG A 192 23.83 20.33 -18.36
CA ARG A 192 24.51 21.63 -18.42
C ARG A 192 24.53 22.13 -19.84
N GLN A 193 23.96 23.31 -20.06
CA GLN A 193 24.08 24.00 -21.34
C GLN A 193 25.51 24.51 -21.53
N PRO A 194 25.99 24.58 -22.79
CA PRO A 194 27.21 25.30 -23.10
C PRO A 194 27.08 26.80 -22.82
N ALA A 195 28.21 27.53 -22.80
CA ALA A 195 28.16 28.99 -22.87
C ALA A 195 27.42 29.47 -24.13
N PRO A 196 26.67 30.58 -24.06
CA PRO A 196 25.85 31.06 -25.18
C PRO A 196 26.69 31.59 -26.36
N ASN A 197 27.94 31.98 -26.12
CA ASN A 197 28.84 32.54 -27.14
C ASN A 197 30.21 31.89 -27.04
N TRP A 198 30.80 31.56 -28.19
CA TRP A 198 32.15 31.01 -28.30
C TRP A 198 32.96 31.74 -29.37
N THR A 199 34.27 31.80 -29.16
CA THR A 199 35.21 32.24 -30.17
C THR A 199 35.50 31.09 -31.13
N ALA A 200 35.46 31.35 -32.43
CA ALA A 200 35.80 30.33 -33.43
C ALA A 200 37.27 29.87 -33.27
N GLY A 201 37.49 28.57 -33.22
CA GLY A 201 38.82 27.96 -33.01
C GLY A 201 39.15 27.64 -31.55
N ASP A 202 38.38 28.16 -30.60
CA ASP A 202 38.54 27.86 -29.18
C ASP A 202 37.67 26.68 -28.75
N PHE A 203 38.07 26.00 -27.67
CA PHE A 203 37.25 24.98 -27.03
C PHE A 203 36.04 25.63 -26.33
N ALA A 204 34.92 24.92 -26.33
CA ALA A 204 33.74 25.27 -25.56
C ALA A 204 34.05 25.30 -24.06
N TYR A 205 33.68 26.38 -23.36
CA TYR A 205 33.69 26.39 -21.89
C TYR A 205 32.52 27.23 -21.33
N PRO A 206 31.74 26.72 -20.37
CA PRO A 206 31.78 25.35 -19.87
C PRO A 206 31.31 24.34 -20.93
N ASN A 207 31.88 23.13 -20.90
CA ASN A 207 31.47 22.03 -21.80
C ASN A 207 29.97 21.68 -21.62
N PRO A 208 29.24 21.26 -22.67
CA PRO A 208 27.90 20.73 -22.48
C PRO A 208 27.96 19.42 -21.67
N ARG A 209 26.98 19.21 -20.79
CA ARG A 209 26.80 17.92 -20.09
C ARG A 209 25.42 17.38 -20.38
N ILE A 210 25.37 16.09 -20.69
CA ILE A 210 24.14 15.34 -20.91
C ILE A 210 24.08 14.16 -19.93
N ARG A 211 22.87 13.68 -19.68
CA ARG A 211 22.62 12.42 -18.98
C ARG A 211 21.57 11.61 -19.73
N VAL A 212 21.72 10.30 -19.72
CA VAL A 212 20.67 9.38 -20.17
C VAL A 212 19.80 9.08 -18.96
N VAL A 213 18.49 9.22 -19.11
CA VAL A 213 17.52 8.93 -18.05
C VAL A 213 16.43 7.99 -18.54
N ASP A 214 15.85 7.24 -17.60
CA ASP A 214 14.67 6.42 -17.85
C ASP A 214 13.36 7.25 -17.82
N HIS A 215 12.22 6.57 -17.95
CA HIS A 215 10.89 7.20 -17.94
C HIS A 215 10.52 7.87 -16.60
N TYR A 216 11.20 7.53 -15.50
CA TYR A 216 11.00 8.14 -14.19
C TYR A 216 12.07 9.20 -13.87
N SER A 217 12.86 9.61 -14.87
CA SER A 217 14.00 10.53 -14.72
C SER A 217 15.15 9.99 -13.86
N ASN A 218 15.28 8.66 -13.72
CA ASN A 218 16.44 8.08 -13.05
C ASN A 218 17.65 8.10 -13.97
N VAL A 219 18.81 8.49 -13.44
CA VAL A 219 20.06 8.57 -14.20
C VAL A 219 20.62 7.18 -14.46
N ILE A 220 20.78 6.83 -15.73
CA ILE A 220 21.41 5.58 -16.14
C ILE A 220 22.93 5.77 -16.13
N VAL A 221 23.59 5.00 -15.27
CA VAL A 221 25.06 5.04 -15.09
C VAL A 221 25.79 3.95 -15.88
N GLN A 222 25.05 3.08 -16.56
CA GLN A 222 25.62 2.04 -17.42
C GLN A 222 26.15 2.65 -18.73
N SER A 223 27.01 1.90 -19.43
CA SER A 223 27.61 2.35 -20.68
C SER A 223 26.56 2.48 -21.78
N VAL A 224 26.55 3.64 -22.45
CA VAL A 224 25.61 4.01 -23.50
C VAL A 224 26.38 4.71 -24.61
N ILE A 225 26.00 4.48 -25.87
CA ILE A 225 26.62 5.15 -27.02
C ILE A 225 25.86 6.44 -27.30
N VAL A 226 26.57 7.57 -27.42
CA VAL A 226 25.97 8.86 -27.75
C VAL A 226 26.56 9.40 -29.06
N ALA A 227 25.70 9.72 -30.02
CA ALA A 227 26.11 10.45 -31.23
C ALA A 227 25.86 11.96 -31.04
N THR A 228 26.82 12.79 -31.44
CA THR A 228 26.66 14.25 -31.41
C THR A 228 26.75 14.83 -32.82
N ARG A 229 25.99 15.89 -33.08
CA ARG A 229 26.03 16.63 -34.35
C ARG A 229 25.78 18.10 -34.10
N ILE A 230 26.59 18.95 -34.72
CA ILE A 230 26.39 20.39 -34.75
C ILE A 230 25.66 20.74 -36.05
N ARG A 231 24.58 21.52 -35.96
CA ARG A 231 23.82 22.02 -37.13
C ARG A 231 23.78 23.55 -37.08
N PRO A 232 24.18 24.26 -38.15
CA PRO A 232 23.99 25.70 -38.24
C PRO A 232 22.50 26.01 -38.36
N VAL A 233 22.05 27.07 -37.67
CA VAL A 233 20.73 27.68 -37.86
C VAL A 233 20.95 28.79 -38.87
N ASP A 234 20.32 28.68 -40.05
CA ASP A 234 20.41 29.61 -41.20
C ASP A 234 21.81 29.68 -41.86
N SER A 235 22.06 28.81 -42.84
CA SER A 235 23.41 28.55 -43.37
C SER A 235 23.88 29.48 -44.49
N ILE A 236 25.08 30.07 -44.31
CA ILE A 236 26.14 30.09 -45.35
C ILE A 236 27.15 28.93 -45.09
N ALA A 237 27.27 28.45 -43.86
CA ALA A 237 28.07 27.27 -43.53
C ALA A 237 27.24 26.00 -43.76
N GLY A 238 27.68 25.10 -44.66
CA GLY A 238 27.05 23.79 -44.81
C GLY A 238 27.04 23.01 -43.48
N SER A 239 26.05 22.14 -43.28
CA SER A 239 26.04 21.27 -42.09
C SER A 239 27.34 20.48 -42.00
N LEU A 240 28.02 20.56 -40.87
CA LEU A 240 29.12 19.65 -40.55
C LEU A 240 28.56 18.21 -40.40
N ASN A 241 29.37 17.22 -40.78
CA ASN A 241 29.02 15.81 -40.63
C ASN A 241 28.84 15.46 -39.15
N ALA A 242 27.96 14.50 -38.86
CA ALA A 242 27.83 13.97 -37.50
C ALA A 242 29.10 13.21 -37.13
N SER A 243 29.69 13.54 -35.97
CA SER A 243 30.77 12.74 -35.39
C SER A 243 30.15 11.83 -34.32
N VAL A 244 30.24 10.51 -34.52
CA VAL A 244 29.75 9.55 -33.53
C VAL A 244 30.88 9.30 -32.53
N PHE A 245 30.65 9.63 -31.26
CA PHE A 245 31.60 9.35 -30.19
C PHE A 245 31.05 8.21 -29.32
N SER A 246 31.60 7.00 -29.48
CA SER A 246 31.32 5.92 -28.52
C SER A 246 32.21 6.10 -27.30
N SER A 247 31.65 6.53 -26.17
CA SER A 247 32.35 6.51 -24.88
C SER A 247 31.52 5.79 -23.83
N ASN A 248 32.18 5.08 -22.91
CA ASN A 248 31.53 4.61 -21.69
C ASN A 248 31.39 5.81 -20.74
N ILE A 249 30.23 5.95 -20.06
CA ILE A 249 29.98 7.06 -19.11
C ILE A 249 31.09 7.15 -18.05
N SER A 250 31.73 6.04 -17.69
CA SER A 250 32.86 6.01 -16.75
C SER A 250 34.12 6.76 -17.22
N GLN A 251 34.31 6.99 -18.52
CA GLN A 251 35.39 7.81 -19.05
C GLN A 251 35.04 9.30 -19.14
N ALA A 252 33.74 9.66 -19.08
CA ALA A 252 33.30 11.05 -19.13
C ALA A 252 33.65 11.86 -17.88
N GLN A 253 34.00 11.20 -16.76
CA GLN A 253 34.51 11.86 -15.55
C GLN A 253 35.82 12.63 -15.76
N TYR A 254 36.55 12.34 -16.85
CA TYR A 254 37.80 13.02 -17.21
C TYR A 254 37.63 14.14 -18.25
N ALA A 255 36.41 14.38 -18.75
CA ALA A 255 36.17 15.39 -19.80
C ALA A 255 36.08 16.85 -19.28
N ASP A 256 36.14 17.03 -17.96
CA ASP A 256 36.22 18.35 -17.30
C ASP A 256 37.67 18.74 -16.91
N GLN A 257 38.69 17.92 -17.26
CA GLN A 257 40.12 18.25 -17.18
C GLN A 257 40.67 18.65 -18.55
#